data_AF-A0A7S4FI77-F1
#
_entry.id   AF-A0A7S4FI77-F1
#
_cell.length_a   1.000
_cell.length_b   1.000
_cell.length_c   1.000
_cell.angle_alpha   90.00
_cell.angle_beta   90.00
_cell.angle_gamma   90.00
#
_symmetry.space_group_name_H-M   'P 1'
#
loop_
_entity.id
_entity.type
_entity.pdbx_description
1 polymer ?
#
loop_
_entity_poly.entity_id
_entity_poly.type
_entity_poly.pdbx_seq_one_letter_code
_entity_poly.pdbx_strand_id
1 'polypeptide(L)'
;MRRMKSGFFPKAMKTKKLLFLGDFVDRGPASLEVALYVMTLKVLYPGHVHLLRGNHETDPVSQDYGFKAQCQALFGTTRGNRVWWMVGRVFDDLPLAAVVDGKIFCSHGGIPQGEDGDD
;
A
#
# COMPACT_ATOMS: atom_id res chain seq x y z
N MET A 1 -17.32 18.15 -10.81
CA MET A 1 -16.61 16.86 -10.64
C MET A 1 -17.51 15.74 -11.18
N ARG A 2 -17.23 15.17 -12.35
CA ARG A 2 -18.09 14.13 -12.98
C ARG A 2 -17.93 12.80 -12.23
N ARG A 3 -19.00 12.30 -11.61
CA ARG A 3 -19.06 10.91 -11.08
C ARG A 3 -18.78 9.93 -12.22
N MET A 4 -17.75 9.09 -12.09
CA MET A 4 -17.56 7.93 -12.98
C MET A 4 -18.81 7.04 -12.91
N LYS A 5 -19.31 6.62 -14.08
CA LYS A 5 -20.51 5.78 -14.21
C LYS A 5 -20.29 4.42 -13.52
N SER A 6 -21.37 3.91 -12.92
CA SER A 6 -21.46 2.73 -12.03
C SER A 6 -21.12 1.35 -12.63
N GLY A 7 -20.42 1.28 -13.76
CA GLY A 7 -20.26 0.06 -14.55
C GLY A 7 -18.90 -0.63 -14.50
N PHE A 8 -17.85 -0.01 -13.95
CA PHE A 8 -16.48 -0.54 -14.03
C PHE A 8 -15.97 -1.23 -12.76
N PHE A 9 -16.74 -1.21 -11.67
CA PHE A 9 -16.23 -1.65 -10.38
C PHE A 9 -16.90 -2.93 -9.85
N PRO A 10 -16.13 -3.89 -9.30
CA PRO A 10 -16.67 -5.17 -8.84
C PRO A 10 -17.73 -4.96 -7.76
N LYS A 11 -18.97 -5.37 -8.07
CA LYS A 11 -20.13 -5.28 -7.16
C LYS A 11 -19.88 -5.98 -5.81
N ALA A 12 -19.02 -7.00 -5.78
CA ALA A 12 -18.68 -7.79 -4.60
C ALA A 12 -18.02 -6.98 -3.47
N MET A 13 -17.36 -5.86 -3.77
CA MET A 13 -16.67 -5.02 -2.78
C MET A 13 -17.64 -4.21 -1.88
N LYS A 14 -18.94 -4.22 -2.18
CA LYS A 14 -19.96 -3.52 -1.36
C LYS A 14 -20.42 -4.31 -0.13
N THR A 15 -20.05 -5.59 -0.02
CA THR A 15 -20.55 -6.47 1.06
C THR A 15 -19.45 -7.09 1.90
N LYS A 16 -18.18 -6.99 1.49
CA LYS A 16 -17.03 -7.53 2.21
C LYS A 16 -16.06 -6.42 2.61
N LYS A 17 -15.46 -6.55 3.79
CA LYS A 17 -14.34 -5.72 4.23
C LYS A 17 -13.02 -6.46 3.96
N LEU A 18 -12.04 -5.75 3.44
CA LEU A 18 -10.68 -6.23 3.19
C LEU A 18 -9.69 -5.40 4.00
N LEU A 19 -8.76 -6.10 4.65
CA LEU A 19 -7.60 -5.53 5.30
C LEU A 19 -6.36 -6.08 4.59
N PHE A 20 -5.60 -5.20 3.96
CA PHE A 20 -4.29 -5.52 3.40
C PHE A 20 -3.21 -5.16 4.41
N LEU A 21 -2.22 -6.03 4.57
CA LEU A 21 -1.21 -5.91 5.63
C LEU A 21 0.09 -5.19 5.20
N GLY A 22 0.22 -4.80 3.92
CA GLY A 22 1.42 -4.14 3.40
C GLY A 22 2.03 -4.91 2.23
N ASP A 23 3.26 -4.55 1.86
CA ASP A 23 4.08 -5.15 0.80
C ASP A 23 3.36 -5.16 -0.58
N PHE A 24 2.94 -3.98 -0.99
CA PHE A 24 2.34 -3.72 -2.30
C PHE A 24 3.38 -3.58 -3.41
N VAL A 25 4.61 -3.18 -3.05
CA VAL A 25 5.69 -2.87 -3.99
C VAL A 25 6.92 -3.76 -3.82
N ASP A 26 7.87 -3.63 -4.74
CA ASP A 26 9.10 -4.42 -4.90
C ASP A 26 8.89 -5.90 -5.27
N ARG A 27 9.99 -6.55 -5.65
CA ARG A 27 10.15 -7.97 -6.08
C ARG A 27 9.35 -8.41 -7.32
N GLY A 28 8.15 -7.88 -7.55
CA GLY A 28 7.30 -8.15 -8.70
C GLY A 28 7.46 -7.12 -9.83
N PRO A 29 7.09 -7.48 -11.07
CA PRO A 29 7.25 -6.60 -12.24
C PRO A 29 6.16 -5.51 -12.36
N ALA A 30 5.14 -5.52 -11.50
CA ALA A 30 3.92 -4.71 -11.62
C ALA A 30 3.61 -3.92 -10.32
N SER A 31 4.63 -3.52 -9.57
CA SER A 31 4.48 -2.85 -8.26
C SER A 31 3.67 -1.55 -8.35
N LEU A 32 3.92 -0.70 -9.34
CA LEU A 32 3.16 0.53 -9.53
C LEU A 32 1.67 0.26 -9.81
N GLU A 33 1.37 -0.70 -10.69
CA GLU A 33 0.00 -1.08 -11.03
C GLU A 33 -0.74 -1.63 -9.82
N VAL A 34 -0.08 -2.49 -9.02
CA VAL A 34 -0.64 -3.03 -7.78
C VAL A 34 -0.91 -1.91 -6.78
N ALA A 35 0.07 -1.04 -6.50
CA ALA A 35 -0.07 0.09 -5.58
C ALA A 35 -1.23 1.01 -6.01
N LEU A 36 -1.28 1.42 -7.28
CA LEU A 36 -2.36 2.27 -7.79
C LEU A 36 -3.71 1.58 -7.74
N TYR A 37 -3.78 0.28 -7.99
CA TYR A 37 -5.03 -0.47 -7.93
C TYR A 37 -5.58 -0.54 -6.50
N VAL A 38 -4.77 -0.90 -5.50
CA VAL A 38 -5.21 -0.96 -4.10
C VAL A 38 -5.56 0.42 -3.54
N MET A 39 -4.80 1.46 -3.90
CA MET A 39 -5.12 2.85 -3.56
C MET A 39 -6.45 3.30 -4.19
N THR A 40 -6.69 2.94 -5.45
CA THR A 40 -7.95 3.22 -6.13
C THR A 40 -9.11 2.51 -5.44
N LEU A 41 -8.93 1.24 -5.04
CA LEU A 41 -9.94 0.53 -4.25
C LEU A 41 -10.20 1.21 -2.90
N LYS A 42 -9.17 1.72 -2.21
CA LYS A 42 -9.33 2.50 -0.98
C LYS A 42 -10.16 3.77 -1.20
N VAL A 43 -9.90 4.52 -2.27
CA VAL A 43 -10.65 5.73 -2.61
C VAL A 43 -12.12 5.43 -2.95
N LEU A 44 -12.37 4.35 -3.68
CA LEU A 44 -13.71 3.96 -4.10
C LEU A 44 -14.55 3.34 -2.98
N TYR A 45 -13.90 2.65 -2.04
CA TYR A 45 -14.55 1.89 -0.97
C TYR A 45 -13.92 2.18 0.41
N PRO A 46 -13.91 3.44 0.87
CA PRO A 46 -13.12 3.88 2.04
C PRO A 46 -13.49 3.17 3.35
N GLY A 47 -14.74 2.72 3.51
CA GLY A 47 -15.22 1.97 4.68
C GLY A 47 -15.16 0.44 4.55
N HIS A 48 -14.64 -0.08 3.42
CA HIS A 48 -14.52 -1.53 3.18
C HIS A 48 -13.08 -1.96 2.89
N VAL A 49 -12.25 -1.08 2.34
CA VAL A 49 -10.84 -1.37 2.05
C VAL A 49 -9.97 -0.62 3.04
N HIS A 50 -9.13 -1.38 3.75
CA HIS A 50 -8.17 -0.87 4.71
C HIS A 50 -6.79 -1.35 4.30
N LEU A 51 -5.81 -0.45 4.32
CA LEU A 51 -4.44 -0.70 3.91
C LEU A 51 -3.56 -0.40 5.12
N LEU A 52 -2.65 -1.31 5.46
CA LEU A 52 -1.57 -1.05 6.40
C LEU A 52 -0.25 -0.85 5.64
N ARG A 53 0.71 -0.22 6.32
CA ARG A 53 2.07 -0.02 5.82
C ARG A 53 2.91 -1.28 6.06
N GLY A 54 3.51 -1.82 5.01
CA GLY A 54 4.55 -2.85 5.11
C GLY A 54 5.95 -2.25 5.14
N ASN A 55 6.97 -3.10 5.23
CA ASN A 55 8.36 -2.63 5.26
C ASN A 55 8.82 -2.11 3.88
N HIS A 56 8.22 -2.64 2.80
CA HIS A 56 8.49 -2.20 1.43
C HIS A 56 7.87 -0.83 1.09
N GLU A 57 6.91 -0.35 1.89
CA GLU A 57 6.31 0.98 1.75
C GLU A 57 7.12 2.08 2.47
N THR A 58 8.45 1.98 2.44
CA THR A 58 9.37 2.98 3.01
C THR A 58 10.37 3.46 1.96
N ASP A 59 10.84 4.70 2.09
CA ASP A 59 11.80 5.27 1.13
C ASP A 59 13.08 4.43 0.98
N PRO A 60 13.74 3.94 2.06
CA PRO A 60 14.95 3.14 1.93
C PRO A 60 14.69 1.83 1.17
N VAL A 61 13.65 1.09 1.56
CA VAL A 61 13.38 -0.23 0.97
C VAL A 61 12.90 -0.10 -0.48
N SER A 62 11.91 0.76 -0.73
CA SER A 62 11.37 0.93 -2.09
C SER A 62 12.37 1.53 -3.09
N GLN A 63 13.41 2.20 -2.60
CA GLN A 63 14.53 2.65 -3.43
C GLN A 63 15.42 1.48 -3.87
N ASP A 64 15.77 0.61 -2.93
CA ASP A 64 16.82 -0.40 -3.14
C ASP A 64 16.27 -1.72 -3.73
N TYR A 65 14.98 -2.03 -3.54
CA TYR A 65 14.39 -3.33 -3.88
C TYR A 65 13.53 -3.36 -5.14
N GLY A 66 13.54 -2.28 -5.93
CA GLY A 66 13.14 -2.29 -7.33
C GLY A 66 12.00 -1.36 -7.71
N PHE A 67 11.19 -0.86 -6.78
CA PHE A 67 10.05 0.00 -7.12
C PHE A 67 10.47 1.33 -7.77
N LYS A 68 11.49 2.00 -7.22
CA LYS A 68 12.04 3.22 -7.83
C LYS A 68 12.58 2.96 -9.23
N ALA A 69 13.31 1.86 -9.42
CA ALA A 69 13.84 1.47 -10.72
C ALA A 69 12.71 1.16 -11.72
N GLN A 70 11.64 0.49 -11.28
CA GLN A 70 10.45 0.23 -12.10
C GLN A 70 9.81 1.55 -12.58
N CYS A 71 9.64 2.52 -11.67
CA CYS A 71 9.09 3.83 -12.01
C CYS A 71 9.97 4.58 -13.02
N GLN A 72 11.30 4.52 -12.87
CA GLN A 72 12.24 5.11 -13.83
C GLN A 72 12.20 4.42 -15.19
N ALA A 73 12.06 3.10 -15.23
CA ALA A 73 11.95 2.35 -16.48
C ALA A 73 10.67 2.71 -17.26
N LEU A 74 9.55 2.94 -16.56
CA LEU A 74 8.27 3.27 -17.19
C LEU A 74 8.17 4.73 -17.66
N PHE A 75 8.76 5.68 -16.92
CA PHE A 75 8.54 7.13 -17.15
C PHE A 75 9.83 7.93 -17.43
N GLY A 76 10.99 7.29 -17.46
CA GLY A 76 12.30 7.92 -17.50
C GLY A 76 12.72 8.46 -16.12
N THR A 77 14.01 8.79 -15.96
CA THR A 77 14.62 9.11 -14.65
C THR A 77 13.87 10.21 -13.88
N THR A 78 13.65 11.38 -14.50
CA THR A 78 13.07 12.54 -13.82
C THR A 78 11.62 12.32 -13.42
N ARG A 79 10.78 11.83 -14.35
CA ARG A 79 9.35 11.60 -14.06
C ARG A 79 9.16 10.37 -13.18
N GLY A 80 9.93 9.31 -13.39
CA GLY A 80 9.92 8.11 -12.56
C GLY A 80 10.26 8.40 -11.10
N ASN A 81 11.29 9.23 -10.85
CA ASN A 81 11.60 9.70 -9.50
C ASN A 81 10.43 10.47 -8.87
N ARG A 82 9.75 11.32 -9.66
CA ARG A 82 8.58 12.05 -9.17
C ARG A 82 7.41 11.12 -8.85
N VAL A 83 7.16 10.11 -9.69
CA VAL A 83 6.10 9.11 -9.44
C VAL A 83 6.41 8.31 -8.18
N TRP A 84 7.62 7.76 -8.06
CA TRP A 84 8.08 7.04 -6.87
C TRP A 84 7.91 7.89 -5.60
N TRP A 85 8.38 9.14 -5.63
CA TRP A 85 8.25 10.07 -4.50
C TRP A 85 6.79 10.36 -4.15
N MET A 86 5.92 10.62 -5.14
CA MET A 86 4.50 10.87 -4.90
C MET A 86 3.78 9.66 -4.30
N VAL A 87 4.11 8.44 -4.73
CA VAL A 87 3.56 7.21 -4.15
C VAL A 87 4.08 7.02 -2.73
N GLY A 88 5.38 7.29 -2.48
CA GLY A 88 5.99 7.27 -1.15
C GLY A 88 5.28 8.20 -0.15
N ARG A 89 4.87 9.40 -0.59
CA ARG A 89 4.06 10.30 0.25
C ARG A 89 2.72 9.71 0.69
N VAL A 90 2.11 8.85 -0.12
CA VAL A 90 0.90 8.12 0.28
C VAL A 90 1.23 7.00 1.26
N PHE A 91 2.38 6.34 1.10
CA PHE A 91 2.86 5.32 2.04
C PHE A 91 3.11 5.88 3.44
N ASP A 92 3.57 7.13 3.55
CA ASP A 92 3.74 7.82 4.83
C ASP A 92 2.44 7.99 5.62
N ASP A 93 1.29 8.06 4.92
CA ASP A 93 -0.04 8.22 5.53
C ASP A 93 -0.71 6.87 5.86
N LEU A 94 -0.08 5.73 5.53
CA LEU A 94 -0.65 4.42 5.80
C LEU A 94 -0.56 4.06 7.29
N PRO A 95 -1.67 3.57 7.91
CA PRO A 95 -1.64 3.08 9.28
C PRO A 95 -0.65 1.92 9.46
N LEU A 96 -0.02 1.83 10.64
CA LEU A 96 0.92 0.75 10.96
C LEU A 96 0.22 -0.53 11.43
N ALA A 97 -0.97 -0.40 12.02
CA ALA A 97 -1.71 -1.52 12.59
C ALA A 97 -3.23 -1.30 12.53
N ALA A 98 -3.97 -2.40 12.69
CA ALA A 98 -5.41 -2.40 12.88
C ALA A 98 -5.82 -3.39 13.99
N VAL A 99 -7.00 -3.17 14.56
CA VAL A 99 -7.65 -4.14 15.45
C VAL A 99 -8.97 -4.57 14.82
N VAL A 100 -9.11 -5.85 14.52
CA VAL A 100 -10.33 -6.43 13.96
C VAL A 100 -11.23 -6.92 15.09
N ASP A 101 -12.48 -6.44 15.10
CA ASP A 101 -13.53 -6.77 16.07
C ASP A 101 -13.13 -6.62 17.55
N GLY A 102 -12.17 -5.73 17.83
CA GLY A 102 -11.62 -5.53 19.18
C GLY A 102 -10.82 -6.71 19.72
N LYS A 103 -10.45 -7.68 18.87
CA LYS A 103 -9.90 -8.97 19.30
C LYS A 103 -8.59 -9.34 18.61
N ILE A 104 -8.42 -9.00 17.34
CA ILE A 104 -7.28 -9.45 16.55
C ILE A 104 -6.42 -8.23 16.21
N PHE A 105 -5.21 -8.19 16.76
CA PHE A 105 -4.19 -7.23 16.35
C PHE A 105 -3.60 -7.65 15.01
N CYS A 106 -3.55 -6.72 14.06
CA CYS A 106 -2.99 -6.92 12.74
C CYS A 106 -1.91 -5.87 12.47
N SER A 107 -0.74 -6.33 12.06
CA SER A 107 0.37 -5.51 11.57
C SER A 107 1.12 -6.28 10.48
N HIS A 108 2.02 -5.60 9.77
CA HIS A 108 2.85 -6.25 8.76
C HIS A 108 3.86 -7.24 9.37
N GLY A 109 4.70 -6.74 10.28
CA GLY A 109 5.82 -7.50 10.84
C GLY A 109 5.56 -8.20 12.17
N GLY A 110 4.48 -7.84 12.89
CA GLY A 110 4.17 -8.38 14.21
C GLY A 110 4.51 -7.44 15.37
N ILE A 111 4.68 -8.03 16.56
CA ILE A 111 4.97 -7.29 17.80
C ILE A 111 6.44 -6.85 17.78
N PRO A 112 6.76 -5.57 18.01
CA PRO A 112 8.15 -5.15 18.16
C PRO A 112 8.75 -5.86 19.37
N GLN A 113 9.95 -6.43 19.21
CA GLN A 113 10.74 -6.89 20.34
C GLN A 113 11.15 -5.64 21.14
N GLY A 114 10.84 -5.61 22.43
CA GLY A 114 11.31 -4.55 23.31
C GLY A 114 12.83 -4.58 23.41
N GLU A 115 13.46 -3.44 23.73
CA GLU A 115 14.92 -3.34 23.97
C GLU A 115 15.39 -4.08 25.26
N ASP A 116 14.53 -4.90 25.86
CA ASP A 116 14.91 -5.83 26.91
C ASP A 116 15.44 -7.11 26.24
N GLY A 117 16.66 -7.00 25.73
CA GLY A 117 17.41 -8.13 25.17
C GLY A 117 17.74 -9.16 26.23
N ASP A 118 16.89 -10.18 26.34
CA ASP A 118 17.18 -11.47 26.95
C ASP A 118 16.67 -12.57 26.00
N ASP A 119 17.33 -12.72 24.85
CA ASP A 119 17.35 -13.93 24.01
C ASP A 119 18.73 -14.08 23.35
#